data_AF-A0A314LAB9-F1
#
_entry.id   AF-A0A314LAB9-F1
#
_cell.length_a   1.000
_cell.length_b   1.000
_cell.length_c   1.000
_cell.angle_alpha   90.00
_cell.angle_beta   90.00
_cell.angle_gamma   90.00
#
_symmetry.space_group_name_H-M   'P 1'
#
loop_
_entity.id
_entity.type
_entity.pdbx_description
1 polymer ?
#
loop_
_entity_poly.entity_id
_entity_poly.type
_entity_poly.pdbx_seq_one_letter_code
_entity_poly.pdbx_strand_id
1 'polypeptide(L)'
;MGGFVLIRSYDPLELIQLKFPHEKELFFVLVNPPEFEAPTKKMRAALPQQITMSHHVWNCSQAGALVAAVLQGDLSVLGKALSSDKIVEPRRAPLIPGMEGVKKAAMEAGAL
;
A
#
# COMPACT_ATOMS: atom_id res chain seq x y z
N MET A 1 -15.37 8.87 -7.82
CA MET A 1 -14.97 7.51 -8.24
C MET A 1 -14.85 6.66 -6.98
N GLY A 2 -15.35 5.42 -6.99
CA GLY A 2 -15.27 4.50 -5.85
C GLY A 2 -14.52 3.21 -6.22
N GLY A 3 -14.06 2.47 -5.22
CA GLY A 3 -13.25 1.27 -5.41
C GLY A 3 -11.78 1.58 -5.69
N PHE A 4 -11.11 0.69 -6.44
CA PHE A 4 -9.70 0.85 -6.81
C PHE A 4 -9.53 1.81 -7.98
N VAL A 5 -8.60 2.75 -7.84
CA VAL A 5 -8.29 3.75 -8.87
C VAL A 5 -6.78 3.84 -9.06
N LEU A 6 -6.33 3.72 -10.30
CA LEU A 6 -4.95 3.94 -10.72
C LEU A 6 -4.81 5.35 -11.32
N ILE A 7 -3.83 6.11 -10.86
CA ILE A 7 -3.45 7.39 -11.46
C ILE A 7 -2.41 7.09 -12.54
N ARG A 8 -2.79 7.23 -13.82
CA ARG A 8 -1.90 7.01 -14.97
C ARG A 8 -0.98 8.20 -15.21
N SER A 9 -1.54 9.41 -15.06
CA SER A 9 -0.84 10.68 -15.24
C SER A 9 -1.39 11.71 -14.28
N TYR A 10 -0.53 12.62 -13.83
CA TYR A 10 -0.91 13.79 -13.03
C TYR A 10 -1.10 15.05 -13.88
N ASP A 11 -0.46 15.11 -15.06
CA ASP A 11 -0.54 16.25 -15.98
C ASP A 11 -0.47 15.78 -17.46
N PRO A 12 -1.60 15.74 -18.19
CA PRO A 12 -2.96 15.95 -17.68
C PRO A 12 -3.35 14.86 -16.68
N LEU A 13 -4.26 15.19 -15.75
CA LEU A 13 -4.75 14.23 -14.77
C LEU A 13 -5.57 13.13 -15.47
N GLU A 14 -5.09 11.90 -15.36
CA GLU A 14 -5.76 10.74 -15.94
C GLU A 14 -5.91 9.61 -14.92
N LEU A 15 -7.15 9.20 -14.73
CA LEU A 15 -7.56 8.20 -13.75
C LEU A 15 -8.15 6.98 -14.46
N ILE A 16 -7.74 5.80 -14.04
CA ILE A 16 -8.26 4.53 -14.51
C ILE A 16 -8.92 3.81 -13.33
N GLN A 17 -10.21 3.53 -13.43
CA GLN A 17 -10.89 2.70 -12.43
C GLN A 17 -10.58 1.23 -12.69
N LEU A 18 -10.13 0.52 -11.65
CA LEU A 18 -9.89 -0.91 -11.70
C LEU A 18 -11.11 -1.64 -11.12
N LYS A 19 -11.68 -2.58 -11.88
CA LYS A 19 -12.83 -3.37 -11.43
C LYS A 19 -12.34 -4.57 -10.64
N PHE A 20 -12.68 -4.61 -9.36
CA PHE A 20 -12.52 -5.81 -8.54
C PHE A 20 -13.69 -6.77 -8.80
N PRO A 21 -13.45 -8.09 -8.93
CA PRO A 21 -14.52 -9.07 -9.20
C PRO A 21 -15.63 -9.02 -8.13
N HIS A 22 -16.90 -8.97 -8.56
CA HIS A 22 -18.05 -8.78 -7.67
C HIS A 22 -18.36 -10.02 -6.80
N GLU A 23 -17.92 -11.19 -7.25
CA GLU A 23 -18.04 -12.47 -6.56
C GLU A 23 -17.00 -12.67 -5.44
N LYS A 24 -16.07 -11.71 -5.28
CA LYS A 24 -15.03 -11.72 -4.25
C LYS A 24 -15.36 -10.67 -3.21
N GLU A 25 -15.12 -11.01 -1.95
CA GLU A 25 -15.22 -10.07 -0.84
C GLU A 25 -13.83 -9.61 -0.42
N LEU A 26 -13.70 -8.31 -0.15
CA LEU A 26 -12.49 -7.71 0.38
C LEU A 26 -12.87 -6.69 1.45
N PHE A 27 -12.32 -6.89 2.65
CA PHE A 27 -12.55 -6.02 3.79
C PHE A 27 -11.28 -5.26 4.15
N PHE A 28 -11.42 -3.98 4.50
CA PHE A 28 -10.34 -3.15 5.00
C PHE A 28 -10.63 -2.81 6.47
N VAL A 29 -9.70 -3.16 7.35
CA VAL A 29 -9.74 -2.79 8.75
C VAL A 29 -8.82 -1.59 8.96
N LEU A 30 -9.37 -0.47 9.42
CA LEU A 30 -8.62 0.74 9.72
C LEU A 30 -8.44 0.86 11.24
N VAL A 31 -7.20 0.97 11.68
CA VAL A 31 -6.83 1.26 13.07
C VAL A 31 -6.34 2.69 13.17
N ASN A 32 -7.03 3.54 13.93
CA ASN A 32 -6.68 4.94 14.12
C ASN A 32 -6.55 5.26 15.62
N PRO A 33 -5.31 5.28 16.17
CA PRO A 33 -5.09 5.66 17.56
C PRO A 33 -5.41 7.16 17.79
N PRO A 34 -6.21 7.51 18.82
CA PRO A 34 -6.66 8.89 19.04
C PRO A 34 -5.53 9.87 19.39
N GLU A 35 -4.42 9.36 19.94
CA GLU A 35 -3.29 10.18 20.42
C GLU A 35 -2.18 10.37 19.37
N PHE A 36 -2.34 9.84 18.16
CA PHE A 36 -1.33 9.92 17.12
C PHE A 36 -1.90 10.48 15.81
N GLU A 37 -1.58 11.74 15.56
CA GLU A 37 -1.78 12.36 14.26
C GLU A 37 -0.46 12.30 13.48
N ALA A 38 -0.44 11.57 12.35
CA ALA A 38 0.73 11.46 11.50
C ALA A 38 0.96 12.76 10.70
N PRO A 39 1.93 13.63 11.06
CA PRO A 39 2.06 14.92 10.40
C PRO A 39 2.57 14.70 8.98
N THR A 40 1.77 15.02 7.97
CA THR A 40 2.06 14.71 6.56
C THR A 40 3.42 15.25 6.12
N LYS A 41 3.81 16.43 6.63
CA LYS A 41 5.12 17.04 6.37
C LYS A 41 6.29 16.22 6.93
N LYS A 42 6.19 15.74 8.19
CA LYS A 42 7.23 14.90 8.80
C LYS A 42 7.35 13.54 8.10
N MET A 43 6.22 12.94 7.76
CA MET A 43 6.17 11.66 7.05
C MET A 43 6.79 11.76 5.64
N ARG A 44 6.52 12.84 4.91
CA ARG A 44 7.15 13.09 3.60
C ARG A 44 8.64 13.40 3.71
N ALA A 45 9.06 14.15 4.74
CA ALA A 45 10.47 14.47 4.96
C ALA A 45 11.34 13.26 5.32
N ALA A 46 10.74 12.18 5.84
CA ALA A 46 11.44 10.94 6.15
C ALA A 46 11.78 10.08 4.92
N LEU A 47 11.21 10.41 3.75
CA LEU A 47 11.45 9.65 2.52
C LEU A 47 12.82 9.98 1.93
N PRO A 48 13.53 8.98 1.38
CA PRO A 48 14.83 9.21 0.79
C PRO A 48 14.66 10.03 -0.50
N GLN A 49 15.59 10.97 -0.73
CA GLN A 49 15.62 11.73 -1.98
C GLN A 49 16.10 10.89 -3.17
N GLN A 50 16.81 9.80 -2.90
CA GLN A 50 17.36 8.90 -3.92
C GLN A 50 17.07 7.46 -3.53
N ILE A 51 16.78 6.63 -4.53
CA ILE A 51 16.58 5.19 -4.39
C ILE A 51 17.52 4.45 -5.33
N THR A 52 17.87 3.22 -4.99
CA THR A 52 18.63 2.37 -5.90
C THR A 52 17.74 1.90 -7.05
N MET A 53 18.37 1.60 -8.19
CA MET A 53 17.67 0.98 -9.31
C MET A 53 17.00 -0.35 -8.91
N SER A 54 17.65 -1.13 -8.04
CA SER A 54 17.10 -2.39 -7.54
C SER A 54 15.79 -2.21 -6.75
N HIS A 55 15.71 -1.20 -5.89
CA HIS A 55 14.47 -0.87 -5.19
C HIS A 55 13.41 -0.33 -6.13
N HIS A 56 13.80 0.49 -7.11
CA HIS A 56 12.88 1.00 -8.12
C HIS A 56 12.24 -0.13 -8.93
N VAL A 57 13.05 -1.02 -9.50
CA VAL A 57 12.58 -2.19 -10.28
C VAL A 57 11.68 -3.09 -9.43
N TRP A 58 12.07 -3.36 -8.19
CA TRP A 58 11.27 -4.15 -7.26
C TRP A 58 9.89 -3.53 -7.02
N ASN A 59 9.82 -2.27 -6.62
CA ASN A 59 8.56 -1.60 -6.34
C ASN A 59 7.67 -1.47 -7.58
N CYS A 60 8.24 -1.23 -8.76
CA CYS A 60 7.50 -1.20 -10.02
C CYS A 60 6.90 -2.58 -10.35
N SER A 61 7.64 -3.66 -10.11
CA SER A 61 7.13 -5.03 -10.28
C SER A 61 5.96 -5.31 -9.33
N GLN A 62 6.08 -4.94 -8.05
CA GLN A 62 5.01 -5.14 -7.07
C GLN A 62 3.78 -4.27 -7.37
N ALA A 63 3.95 -3.05 -7.89
CA ALA A 63 2.84 -2.22 -8.35
C ALA A 63 2.07 -2.87 -9.52
N GLY A 64 2.79 -3.44 -10.49
CA GLY A 64 2.17 -4.22 -11.57
C GLY A 64 1.42 -5.46 -11.06
N ALA A 65 2.04 -6.19 -10.13
CA ALA A 65 1.41 -7.33 -9.47
C ALA A 65 0.13 -6.93 -8.71
N LEU A 66 0.14 -5.79 -8.02
CA LEU A 66 -1.03 -5.27 -7.31
C LEU A 66 -2.19 -4.97 -8.27
N VAL A 67 -1.92 -4.31 -9.41
CA VAL A 67 -2.94 -4.05 -10.43
C VAL A 67 -3.53 -5.36 -10.98
N ALA A 68 -2.67 -6.33 -11.31
CA ALA A 68 -3.12 -7.64 -11.78
C ALA A 68 -3.96 -8.36 -10.71
N ALA A 69 -3.53 -8.36 -9.45
CA ALA A 69 -4.23 -8.98 -8.34
C ALA A 69 -5.61 -8.36 -8.09
N VAL A 70 -5.73 -7.03 -8.18
CA VAL A 70 -7.03 -6.34 -8.08
C VAL A 70 -7.97 -6.79 -9.19
N LEU A 71 -7.50 -6.81 -10.44
CA LEU A 71 -8.33 -7.18 -11.60
C LEU A 71 -8.74 -8.66 -11.59
N GLN A 72 -7.90 -9.53 -11.03
CA GLN A 72 -8.14 -10.98 -10.95
C GLN A 72 -8.86 -11.40 -9.65
N GLY A 73 -8.95 -10.50 -8.66
CA GLY A 73 -9.45 -10.84 -7.32
C GLY A 73 -8.54 -11.82 -6.57
N ASP A 74 -7.24 -11.83 -6.87
CA ASP A 74 -6.26 -12.68 -6.20
C ASP A 74 -5.78 -12.02 -4.90
N LEU A 75 -6.45 -12.36 -3.80
CA LEU A 75 -6.15 -11.83 -2.48
C LEU A 75 -4.75 -12.20 -1.97
N SER A 76 -4.21 -13.35 -2.37
CA SER A 76 -2.88 -13.78 -1.95
C SER A 76 -1.80 -12.90 -2.57
N VAL A 77 -1.90 -12.65 -3.88
CA VAL A 77 -0.95 -11.77 -4.58
C VAL A 77 -1.16 -10.32 -4.14
N LEU A 78 -2.40 -9.90 -3.90
CA LEU A 78 -2.73 -8.57 -3.38
C LEU A 78 -1.99 -8.29 -2.05
N GLY A 79 -2.14 -9.16 -1.07
CA GLY A 79 -1.49 -9.03 0.25
C GLY A 79 0.04 -9.00 0.16
N LYS A 80 0.61 -9.96 -0.60
CA LYS A 80 2.06 -10.01 -0.86
C LYS A 80 2.57 -8.72 -1.51
N ALA A 81 1.88 -8.22 -2.54
CA ALA A 81 2.28 -7.00 -3.24
C ALA A 81 2.22 -5.77 -2.30
N LEU A 82 1.17 -5.65 -1.49
CA LEU A 82 1.01 -4.57 -0.51
C LEU A 82 2.12 -4.57 0.55
N SER A 83 2.49 -5.75 1.05
CA SER A 83 3.52 -5.90 2.10
C SER A 83 4.97 -5.85 1.59
N SER A 84 5.18 -5.61 0.29
CA SER A 84 6.49 -5.70 -0.35
C SER A 84 7.18 -4.36 -0.61
N ASP A 85 6.66 -3.25 -0.11
CA ASP A 85 7.28 -1.94 -0.34
C ASP A 85 8.67 -1.84 0.31
N LYS A 86 9.69 -1.48 -0.47
CA LYS A 86 11.07 -1.28 0.01
C LYS A 86 11.48 0.19 0.11
N ILE A 87 10.60 1.12 -0.24
CA ILE A 87 10.93 2.55 -0.35
C ILE A 87 10.27 3.36 0.76
N VAL A 88 8.95 3.27 0.91
CA VAL A 88 8.16 4.20 1.75
C VAL A 88 7.90 3.63 3.14
N GLU A 89 7.36 2.42 3.24
CA GLU A 89 7.00 1.75 4.48
C GLU A 89 8.19 1.61 5.44
N PRO A 90 9.40 1.15 5.01
CA PRO A 90 10.54 1.00 5.92
C PRO A 90 10.97 2.32 6.58
N ARG A 91 10.62 3.46 5.98
CA ARG A 91 10.96 4.80 6.49
C ARG A 91 9.87 5.41 7.33
N ARG A 92 8.61 5.06 7.06
CA ARG A 92 7.44 5.62 7.77
C ARG A 92 6.99 4.75 8.94
N ALA A 93 7.07 3.42 8.84
CA ALA A 93 6.62 2.51 9.88
C ALA A 93 7.26 2.80 11.25
N PRO A 94 8.57 3.10 11.38
CA PRO A 94 9.17 3.43 12.66
C PRO A 94 8.65 4.72 13.31
N LEU A 95 8.01 5.60 12.52
CA LEU A 95 7.42 6.85 13.01
C LEU A 95 6.00 6.68 13.54
N ILE A 96 5.40 5.49 13.37
CA ILE A 96 4.05 5.16 13.81
C ILE A 96 4.16 4.28 15.06
N PRO A 97 3.75 4.79 16.24
CA PRO A 97 3.79 4.02 17.48
C PRO A 97 3.03 2.68 17.35
N GLY A 98 3.68 1.59 17.73
CA GLY A 98 3.07 0.26 17.75
C GLY A 98 2.86 -0.39 16.37
N MET A 99 3.30 0.22 15.27
CA MET A 99 3.06 -0.27 13.91
C MET A 99 3.50 -1.72 13.68
N GLU A 100 4.71 -2.09 14.12
CA GLU A 100 5.21 -3.46 13.95
C GLU A 100 4.38 -4.47 14.73
N GLY A 101 3.99 -4.14 15.95
CA GLY A 101 3.14 -4.99 16.79
C GLY A 101 1.75 -5.19 16.17
N VAL A 102 1.13 -4.12 15.68
CA VAL A 102 -0.16 -4.18 14.99
C VAL A 102 -0.06 -5.00 13.71
N LYS A 103 0.98 -4.77 12.89
CA LYS A 103 1.18 -5.54 11.65
C LYS A 103 1.33 -7.02 11.96
N LYS A 104 2.14 -7.38 12.94
CA LYS A 104 2.32 -8.78 13.36
C LYS A 104 1.00 -9.41 13.82
N ALA A 105 0.27 -8.75 14.72
CA ALA A 105 -1.02 -9.24 15.21
C ALA A 105 -2.06 -9.39 14.09
N ALA A 106 -2.06 -8.48 13.11
CA ALA A 106 -2.93 -8.57 11.94
C ALA A 106 -2.60 -9.80 11.09
N MET A 107 -1.32 -10.05 10.80
CA MET A 107 -0.89 -11.23 10.05
C MET A 107 -1.24 -12.53 10.78
N GLU A 108 -1.03 -12.57 12.11
CA GLU A 108 -1.40 -13.73 12.95
C GLU A 108 -2.91 -13.98 12.96
N ALA A 109 -3.73 -12.93 12.84
CA ALA A 109 -5.19 -13.02 12.72
C ALA A 109 -5.68 -13.37 11.30
N GLY A 110 -4.78 -13.58 10.34
CA GLY A 110 -5.12 -13.96 8.96
C GLY A 110 -5.33 -12.79 8.00
N ALA A 111 -4.81 -11.60 8.32
CA ALA A 111 -4.71 -10.52 7.33
C ALA A 111 -3.79 -10.92 6.17
N LEU A 112 -4.05 -10.32 5.00
CA LEU A 112 -3.35 -10.55 3.74
C LEU A 112 -1.94 -9.94 3.71
#